data_AF-A0A5E4QRK4-F1
#
_entry.id   AF-A0A5E4QRK4-F1
#
_cell.length_a   1.000
_cell.length_b   1.000
_cell.length_c   1.000
_cell.angle_alpha   90.00
_cell.angle_beta   90.00
_cell.angle_gamma   90.00
#
_symmetry.space_group_name_H-M   'P 1'
#
loop_
_entity.id
_entity.type
_entity.pdbx_description
1 polymer ?
#
loop_
_entity_poly.entity_id
_entity_poly.type
_entity_poly.pdbx_seq_one_letter_code
_entity_poly.pdbx_strand_id
1 'polypeptide(L)'
;MRPRCISIPVGTKFYAAHDQMTNESREQTLMVDSYSEKVSQARAKGPRSKYPSPCTDNQIYGWYDKPLLRMDRNDRRFYQPKKESEHTKVEIIILMSNPRKRK
;
A
#
# COMPACT_ATOMS: atom_id res chain seq x y z
N MET A 1 -9.46 18.03 -3.94
CA MET A 1 -9.16 19.14 -3.00
C MET A 1 -8.19 18.66 -1.94
N ARG A 2 -7.05 19.34 -1.77
CA ARG A 2 -6.15 19.13 -0.63
C ARG A 2 -6.87 19.65 0.62
N PRO A 3 -6.90 18.93 1.76
CA PRO A 3 -7.37 19.54 2.99
C PRO A 3 -6.57 20.82 3.17
N ARG A 4 -7.26 21.97 3.27
CA ARG A 4 -6.60 23.19 3.75
C ARG A 4 -6.31 22.92 5.20
N CYS A 5 -5.16 22.30 5.46
CA CYS A 5 -4.57 22.31 6.78
C CYS A 5 -4.26 23.79 7.01
N ILE A 6 -5.17 24.49 7.67
CA ILE A 6 -4.82 25.65 8.46
C ILE A 6 -3.94 25.04 9.55
N SER A 7 -2.65 24.88 9.24
CA SER A 7 -1.63 24.64 10.23
C SER A 7 -1.86 25.75 11.25
N ILE A 8 -2.18 25.38 12.50
CA ILE A 8 -1.82 26.26 13.59
C ILE A 8 -0.30 26.39 13.42
N PRO A 9 0.22 27.57 13.07
CA PRO A 9 1.64 27.72 12.92
C PRO A 9 2.21 27.50 14.31
N VAL A 10 2.80 26.33 14.56
CA VAL A 10 3.67 26.16 15.72
C VAL A 10 4.90 27.00 15.38
N GLY A 11 4.83 28.26 15.78
CA GLY A 11 5.84 29.28 15.50
C GLY A 11 7.16 28.82 16.10
N THR A 12 8.10 28.42 15.24
CA THR A 12 9.36 27.78 15.64
C THR A 12 10.31 28.69 16.43
N LYS A 13 9.95 29.93 16.80
CA LYS A 13 10.92 30.87 17.42
C LYS A 13 10.44 31.86 18.49
N PHE A 14 9.20 31.85 19.00
CA PHE A 14 8.79 32.86 20.01
C PHE A 14 7.97 32.41 21.23
N TYR A 15 7.55 31.15 21.34
CA TYR A 15 6.78 30.67 22.52
C TYR A 15 7.27 29.31 23.02
N ALA A 16 8.50 29.22 23.52
CA ALA A 16 9.02 27.97 24.07
C ALA A 16 8.76 27.78 25.58
N ALA A 17 8.39 28.85 26.31
CA ALA A 17 8.27 28.81 27.77
C ALA A 17 6.83 28.93 28.30
N HIS A 18 5.86 29.41 27.50
CA HIS A 18 4.47 29.60 27.93
C HIS A 18 3.45 28.71 27.21
N ASP A 19 3.87 27.94 26.19
CA ASP A 19 3.02 26.95 25.50
C ASP A 19 3.08 25.55 26.16
N GLN A 20 3.80 25.38 27.27
CA GLN A 20 3.62 24.21 28.12
C GLN A 20 2.28 24.34 28.84
N MET A 21 1.18 24.10 28.12
CA MET A 21 -0.13 23.85 28.71
C MET A 21 0.04 22.63 29.62
N THR A 22 0.27 22.87 30.92
CA THR A 22 0.61 21.86 31.91
C THR A 22 -0.57 20.93 32.25
N ASN A 23 -1.70 21.09 31.55
CA ASN A 23 -2.88 20.23 31.62
C ASN A 23 -3.59 20.32 30.26
N GLU A 24 -3.12 19.59 29.25
CA GLU A 24 -3.96 19.35 28.07
C GLU A 24 -5.27 18.70 28.55
N SER A 25 -6.41 19.38 28.37
CA SER A 25 -7.70 18.79 28.71
C SER A 25 -7.85 17.47 27.94
N ARG A 26 -8.36 16.41 28.58
CA ARG A 26 -8.60 15.09 27.96
C ARG A 26 -9.34 15.18 26.61
N GLU A 27 -10.16 16.21 26.42
CA GLU A 27 -10.87 16.46 25.17
C GLU A 27 -9.94 16.87 24.02
N GLN A 28 -8.90 17.66 24.29
CA GLN A 28 -7.93 18.09 23.29
C GLN A 28 -7.06 16.93 22.80
N THR A 29 -6.60 16.05 23.70
CA THR A 29 -5.84 14.86 23.33
C THR A 29 -6.69 13.91 22.47
N LEU A 30 -7.95 13.69 22.86
CA LEU A 30 -8.91 12.91 22.05
C LEU A 30 -9.15 13.52 20.67
N MET A 31 -9.19 14.85 20.56
CA MET A 31 -9.32 15.54 19.27
C MET A 31 -8.10 15.35 18.38
N VAL A 32 -6.89 15.48 18.93
CA VAL A 32 -5.63 15.24 18.21
C VAL A 32 -5.55 13.78 17.74
N ASP A 33 -5.88 12.82 18.61
CA ASP A 33 -5.87 11.40 18.27
C ASP A 33 -6.85 11.10 17.13
N SER A 34 -8.10 11.58 17.25
CA SER A 34 -9.12 11.39 16.22
C SER A 34 -8.71 12.02 14.87
N TYR A 35 -7.99 13.14 14.91
CA TYR A 35 -7.47 13.79 13.71
C TYR A 35 -6.34 12.98 13.09
N SER A 36 -5.40 12.50 13.92
CA SER A 36 -4.28 11.66 13.47
C SER A 36 -4.77 10.39 12.77
N GLU A 37 -5.84 9.79 13.30
CA GLU A 37 -6.48 8.60 12.74
C GLU A 37 -7.09 8.92 11.36
N LYS A 38 -7.90 9.99 11.27
CA LYS A 38 -8.51 10.43 10.00
C LYS A 38 -7.48 10.74 8.92
N VAL A 39 -6.38 11.39 9.29
CA VAL A 39 -5.27 11.68 8.36
C VAL A 39 -4.60 10.38 7.90
N SER A 40 -4.36 9.45 8.82
CA SER A 40 -3.78 8.14 8.51
C SER A 40 -4.66 7.37 7.54
N GLN A 41 -5.97 7.31 7.80
CA GLN A 41 -6.95 6.70 6.89
C GLN A 41 -6.98 7.37 5.51
N ALA A 42 -6.93 8.71 5.45
CA ALA A 42 -6.92 9.46 4.19
C ALA A 42 -5.63 9.26 3.37
N ARG A 43 -4.49 9.03 4.04
CA ARG A 43 -3.21 8.69 3.41
C ARG A 43 -3.20 7.26 2.88
N ALA A 44 -3.76 6.31 3.64
CA ALA A 44 -3.87 4.91 3.23
C ALA A 44 -4.78 4.70 2.01
N LYS A 45 -5.75 5.60 1.78
CA LYS A 45 -6.63 5.58 0.61
C LYS A 45 -5.86 5.74 -0.70
N GLY A 46 -5.95 4.72 -1.56
CA GLY A 46 -5.36 4.69 -2.89
C GLY A 46 -6.09 5.57 -3.93
N PRO A 47 -5.51 5.77 -5.13
CA PRO A 47 -6.03 6.67 -6.17
C PRO A 47 -7.48 6.41 -6.59
N ARG A 48 -7.88 5.13 -6.69
CA ARG A 48 -9.25 4.71 -7.08
C ARG A 48 -10.35 5.19 -6.12
N SER A 49 -10.00 5.43 -4.86
CA SER A 49 -10.94 5.95 -3.87
C SER A 49 -11.06 7.47 -3.89
N LYS A 50 -10.10 8.16 -4.52
CA LYS A 50 -9.99 9.63 -4.55
C LYS A 50 -10.51 10.21 -5.85
N TYR A 51 -10.40 9.47 -6.95
CA TYR A 51 -10.73 9.95 -8.29
C TYR A 51 -11.62 8.93 -9.02
N PRO A 52 -12.60 9.39 -9.82
CA PRO A 52 -13.45 8.50 -10.61
C PRO A 52 -12.70 7.88 -11.81
N SER A 53 -11.63 8.53 -12.28
CA SER A 53 -10.84 8.16 -13.46
C SER A 53 -9.34 8.38 -13.17
N PRO A 54 -8.42 7.72 -13.91
CA PRO A 54 -7.00 7.92 -13.71
C PRO A 54 -6.62 9.37 -14.08
N CYS A 55 -5.83 10.02 -13.21
CA CYS A 55 -5.41 11.40 -13.42
C CYS A 55 -4.06 11.51 -14.15
N THR A 56 -3.26 10.44 -14.17
CA THR A 56 -1.95 10.40 -14.81
C THR A 56 -1.77 9.12 -15.61
N ASP A 57 -0.91 9.15 -16.63
CA ASP A 57 -0.66 8.00 -17.50
C ASP A 57 -0.16 6.78 -16.73
N ASN A 58 0.69 6.99 -15.72
CA ASN A 58 1.17 5.92 -14.86
C ASN A 58 0.04 5.22 -14.08
N GLN A 59 -1.07 5.91 -13.80
CA GLN A 59 -2.22 5.29 -13.14
C GLN A 59 -3.01 4.40 -14.09
N ILE A 60 -3.00 4.67 -15.39
CA ILE A 60 -3.78 3.93 -16.40
C ILE A 60 -3.45 2.43 -16.37
N TYR A 61 -2.16 2.08 -16.24
CA TYR A 61 -1.69 0.69 -16.23
C TYR A 61 -2.38 -0.18 -15.17
N GLY A 62 -2.70 0.38 -14.01
CA GLY A 62 -3.38 -0.32 -12.91
C GLY A 62 -4.84 0.05 -12.72
N TRP A 63 -5.39 0.95 -13.54
CA TRP A 63 -6.76 1.44 -13.37
C TRP A 63 -7.81 0.46 -13.88
N TYR A 64 -7.50 -0.29 -14.93
CA TYR A 64 -8.39 -1.29 -15.49
C TYR A 64 -7.85 -2.68 -15.17
N ASP A 65 -8.12 -3.13 -13.95
CA ASP A 65 -7.64 -4.40 -13.39
C ASP A 65 -8.37 -5.63 -13.96
N LYS A 66 -9.59 -5.43 -14.45
CA LYS A 66 -10.40 -6.50 -15.03
C LYS A 66 -9.93 -6.78 -16.45
N PRO A 67 -9.50 -8.01 -16.76
CA PRO A 67 -9.13 -8.36 -18.12
C PRO A 67 -10.35 -8.30 -19.04
N LEU A 68 -10.12 -8.03 -20.33
CA LEU A 68 -11.17 -8.01 -21.36
C LEU A 68 -11.90 -9.36 -21.44
N LEU A 69 -11.17 -10.46 -21.21
CA LEU A 69 -11.70 -11.81 -21.14
C LEU A 69 -11.48 -12.36 -19.74
N ARG A 70 -12.55 -12.90 -19.15
CA ARG A 70 -12.47 -13.61 -17.87
C ARG A 70 -11.70 -14.92 -18.08
N MET A 71 -10.47 -14.95 -17.59
CA MET A 71 -9.62 -16.15 -17.61
C MET A 71 -10.00 -17.05 -16.42
N ASP A 72 -10.63 -18.19 -16.70
CA ASP A 72 -10.80 -19.24 -15.70
C ASP A 72 -9.49 -20.04 -15.56
N ARG A 73 -8.93 -20.07 -14.35
CA ARG A 73 -7.71 -20.83 -14.04
C ARG A 73 -7.94 -22.34 -14.10
N ASN A 74 -9.19 -22.79 -14.02
CA ASN A 74 -9.55 -24.19 -14.16
C ASN A 74 -9.78 -24.60 -15.62
N ASP A 75 -9.95 -23.64 -16.54
CA ASP A 75 -10.13 -23.95 -17.96
C ASP A 75 -8.79 -24.26 -18.63
N ARG A 76 -8.53 -25.55 -18.81
CA ARG A 76 -7.32 -26.08 -19.45
C ARG A 76 -7.15 -25.61 -20.90
N ARG A 77 -8.21 -25.15 -21.56
CA ARG A 77 -8.13 -24.63 -22.94
C ARG A 77 -7.34 -23.31 -22.98
N PHE A 78 -7.53 -22.44 -21.99
CA PHE A 78 -6.98 -21.08 -22.01
C PHE A 78 -5.88 -20.83 -20.97
N TYR A 79 -5.81 -21.63 -19.90
CA TYR A 79 -4.84 -21.42 -18.82
C TYR A 79 -3.70 -22.46 -18.84
N GLN A 80 -2.61 -22.11 -19.52
CA GLN A 80 -1.42 -22.97 -19.65
C GLN A 80 -0.15 -22.25 -19.16
N PRO A 81 -0.04 -21.93 -17.85
CA PRO A 81 1.16 -21.30 -17.32
C PRO A 81 2.35 -22.25 -17.42
N LYS A 82 3.52 -21.71 -17.77
CA LYS A 82 4.77 -22.45 -17.73
C LYS A 82 5.11 -22.76 -16.26
N LYS A 83 4.99 -24.03 -15.87
CA LYS A 83 5.22 -24.47 -14.49
C LYS A 83 6.69 -24.57 -14.11
N GLU A 84 7.55 -24.83 -15.10
CA GLU A 84 8.98 -25.05 -14.89
C GLU A 84 9.79 -24.52 -16.07
N SER A 85 11.01 -24.08 -15.79
CA SER A 85 12.03 -23.84 -16.80
C SER A 85 12.90 -25.10 -16.96
N GLU A 86 13.55 -25.25 -18.12
CA GLU A 86 14.48 -26.37 -18.36
C GLU A 86 15.56 -26.45 -17.27
N HIS A 87 16.09 -25.30 -16.85
CA HIS A 87 17.08 -25.21 -15.77
C HIS A 87 16.54 -25.77 -14.45
N THR A 88 15.34 -25.33 -14.05
CA THR A 88 14.67 -25.80 -12.83
C THR A 88 14.40 -27.30 -12.89
N LYS A 89 13.98 -27.81 -14.05
CA LYS A 89 13.70 -29.22 -14.26
C LYS A 89 14.96 -30.09 -14.11
N VAL A 90 16.05 -29.67 -14.75
CA VAL A 90 17.35 -30.35 -14.64
C VAL A 90 17.87 -30.32 -13.21
N GLU A 91 17.77 -29.17 -12.53
CA GLU A 91 18.21 -29.04 -11.13
C GLU A 91 17.41 -29.95 -10.18
N ILE A 92 16.08 -30.02 -10.34
CA ILE A 92 15.23 -30.95 -9.58
C ILE A 92 15.67 -32.39 -9.82
N ILE A 93 15.91 -32.79 -11.09
CA ILE A 93 16.38 -34.14 -11.42
C ILE A 93 17.73 -34.41 -10.73
N ILE A 94 18.68 -33.48 -10.78
CA ILE A 94 20.00 -33.62 -10.13
C ILE A 94 19.84 -33.79 -8.60
N LEU A 95 19.02 -32.96 -7.96
CA LEU A 95 18.74 -33.03 -6.52
C LEU A 95 18.10 -34.36 -6.11
N MET A 96 17.13 -34.83 -6.87
CA MET A 96 16.44 -36.11 -6.62
C MET A 96 17.35 -37.31 -6.88
N SER A 97 18.24 -37.23 -7.87
CA SER A 97 19.17 -38.32 -8.24
C SER A 97 20.37 -38.43 -7.29
N ASN A 98 20.80 -37.32 -6.71
CA ASN A 98 21.89 -37.28 -5.75
C ASN A 98 21.55 -36.32 -4.60
N PRO A 99 20.77 -36.77 -3.61
CA PRO A 99 20.42 -35.95 -2.46
C PRO A 99 21.70 -35.67 -1.67
N ARG A 100 22.24 -34.46 -1.83
CA ARG A 100 23.37 -33.99 -1.02
C ARG A 100 22.95 -34.07 0.45
N LYS A 101 23.48 -35.04 1.20
CA LYS A 101 23.32 -35.08 2.66
C LYS A 101 23.92 -33.78 3.21
N ARG A 102 23.07 -32.87 3.67
CA ARG A 102 23.52 -31.78 4.53
C ARG A 102 23.96 -32.41 5.85
N LYS A 103 25.23 -32.21 6.21
CA LYS A 103 25.76 -32.50 7.54
C LYS A 103 25.11 -31.56 8.56
#